data_AF-A0A534A313-F1
#
_entry.id   AF-A0A534A313-F1
#
_cell.length_a   1.000
_cell.length_b   1.000
_cell.length_c   1.000
_cell.angle_alpha   90.00
_cell.angle_beta   90.00
_cell.angle_gamma   90.00
#
_symmetry.space_group_name_H-M   'P 1'
#
loop_
_entity.id
_entity.type
_entity.pdbx_description
1 polymer ?
#
loop_
_entity_poly.entity_id
_entity_poly.type
_entity_poly.pdbx_seq_one_letter_code
_entity_poly.pdbx_strand_id
1 'polypeptide(L)'
;MKKTTINANMKKPSFRLVGCGYFPDYQLGGIPLKEKNILYLISVGTKKFENKWVERLINFAKEIKPKKVIIVVADSLQRFNIEIEENLSEIDAFEESKNRGKKWIEDYKSKFSALGKEQEDYEFITWEKLKENEEYQKYFNEITLWNESNNFKQLLLDSVKAYISRFDRKKNESRAIEQSNKFLNEECAVIRVLAKEPNTIGIFYPGAPLEIFNYIIDYANKSRQLDPFFYTELHPTKIKNNRNLKDKLNLTEPSLFFKGRRLSSNFDGSKNECCLSSLKSGF
;
A
#
# COMPACT_ATOMS: atom_id res chain seq x y z
N MET A 1 -40.18 -12.19 -24.27
CA MET A 1 -39.00 -11.80 -23.47
C MET A 1 -37.96 -12.92 -23.54
N LYS A 2 -36.86 -12.72 -24.29
CA LYS A 2 -35.79 -13.72 -24.41
C LYS A 2 -34.93 -13.68 -23.13
N LYS A 3 -34.95 -14.77 -22.37
CA LYS A 3 -33.98 -15.02 -21.29
C LYS A 3 -32.62 -15.26 -21.93
N THR A 4 -31.69 -14.33 -21.74
CA THR A 4 -30.31 -14.47 -22.20
C THR A 4 -29.58 -15.41 -21.24
N THR A 5 -29.42 -16.66 -21.64
CA THR A 5 -28.64 -17.66 -20.92
C THR A 5 -27.16 -17.28 -21.01
N ILE A 6 -26.55 -16.90 -19.88
CA ILE A 6 -25.11 -16.62 -19.81
C ILE A 6 -24.36 -17.95 -19.90
N ASN A 7 -23.56 -18.08 -20.97
CA ASN A 7 -22.83 -19.27 -21.33
C ASN A 7 -21.68 -19.53 -20.33
N ALA A 8 -21.77 -20.59 -19.54
CA ALA A 8 -20.85 -20.91 -18.44
C ALA A 8 -19.42 -21.33 -18.86
N ASN A 9 -19.14 -21.42 -20.17
CA ASN A 9 -17.89 -21.94 -20.72
C ASN A 9 -16.89 -20.89 -21.24
N MET A 10 -17.07 -19.60 -20.93
CA MET A 10 -16.00 -18.63 -21.16
C MET A 10 -14.88 -18.85 -20.13
N LYS A 11 -13.73 -19.37 -20.57
CA LYS A 11 -12.48 -19.35 -19.80
C LYS A 11 -12.17 -17.91 -19.39
N LYS A 12 -12.50 -17.58 -18.13
CA LYS A 12 -12.26 -16.27 -17.52
C LYS A 12 -10.75 -16.01 -17.52
N PRO A 13 -10.27 -14.83 -17.96
CA PRO A 13 -8.86 -14.47 -17.88
C PRO A 13 -8.36 -14.64 -16.45
N SER A 14 -7.34 -15.48 -16.25
CA SER A 14 -6.81 -15.81 -14.93
C SER A 14 -5.68 -14.86 -14.54
N PHE A 15 -5.99 -13.82 -13.78
CA PHE A 15 -5.04 -13.25 -12.83
C PHE A 15 -5.80 -13.11 -11.52
N ARG A 16 -5.58 -14.11 -10.64
CA ARG A 16 -6.42 -14.44 -9.50
C ARG A 16 -5.80 -13.93 -8.22
N LEU A 17 -6.65 -13.37 -7.39
CA LEU A 17 -6.50 -13.40 -5.95
C LEU A 17 -7.64 -14.16 -5.35
N VAL A 18 -7.33 -14.95 -4.34
CA VAL A 18 -8.34 -15.51 -3.45
C VAL A 18 -8.92 -14.33 -2.66
N GLY A 19 -10.20 -14.01 -2.91
CA GLY A 19 -10.96 -13.02 -2.12
C GLY A 19 -11.25 -11.66 -2.77
N CYS A 20 -10.53 -11.24 -3.82
CA CYS A 20 -10.70 -9.88 -4.40
C CYS A 20 -11.56 -9.79 -5.66
N GLY A 21 -12.35 -10.82 -5.97
CA GLY A 21 -13.28 -10.83 -7.11
C GLY A 21 -12.60 -11.07 -8.47
N TYR A 22 -13.37 -10.85 -9.54
CA TYR A 22 -12.91 -10.87 -10.93
C TYR A 22 -13.07 -9.47 -11.51
N PHE A 23 -12.21 -9.06 -12.44
CA PHE A 23 -12.46 -7.86 -13.26
C PHE A 23 -13.92 -7.86 -13.78
N PRO A 24 -14.69 -6.76 -13.63
CA PRO A 24 -14.34 -5.44 -13.07
C PRO A 24 -14.72 -5.24 -11.57
N ASP A 25 -15.23 -6.26 -10.89
CA ASP A 25 -15.80 -6.14 -9.54
C ASP A 25 -14.76 -6.43 -8.46
N TYR A 26 -13.72 -5.61 -8.42
CA TYR A 26 -12.68 -5.71 -7.40
C TYR A 26 -13.21 -5.31 -6.04
N GLN A 27 -12.93 -6.13 -5.02
CA GLN A 27 -13.35 -5.89 -3.65
C GLN A 27 -12.25 -6.25 -2.65
N LEU A 28 -12.28 -5.60 -1.48
CA LEU A 28 -11.42 -5.92 -0.35
C LEU A 28 -12.26 -5.99 0.92
N GLY A 29 -12.24 -7.12 1.62
CA GLY A 29 -13.14 -7.35 2.76
C GLY A 29 -14.63 -7.31 2.40
N GLY A 30 -14.99 -7.58 1.13
CA GLY A 30 -16.38 -7.45 0.64
C GLY A 30 -16.78 -6.03 0.22
N ILE A 31 -15.89 -5.05 0.31
CA ILE A 31 -16.14 -3.65 -0.06
C ILE A 31 -15.67 -3.41 -1.50
N PRO A 32 -16.52 -2.92 -2.41
CA PRO A 32 -16.12 -2.60 -3.78
C PRO A 32 -15.06 -1.48 -3.83
N LEU A 33 -13.94 -1.74 -4.52
CA LEU A 33 -12.85 -0.74 -4.63
C LEU A 33 -13.30 0.52 -5.39
N LYS A 34 -14.23 0.39 -6.33
CA LYS A 34 -14.78 1.51 -7.11
C LYS A 34 -15.52 2.55 -6.26
N GLU A 35 -15.95 2.18 -5.06
CA GLU A 35 -16.73 3.04 -4.15
C GLU A 35 -15.84 3.73 -3.11
N LYS A 36 -14.53 3.42 -3.09
CA LYS A 36 -13.58 3.91 -2.10
C LYS A 36 -12.38 4.59 -2.74
N ASN A 37 -11.73 5.44 -1.96
CA ASN A 37 -10.41 5.95 -2.28
C ASN A 37 -9.37 4.86 -1.99
N ILE A 38 -8.32 4.82 -2.80
CA ILE A 38 -7.13 4.00 -2.53
C ILE A 38 -5.91 4.88 -2.34
N LEU A 39 -4.90 4.36 -1.64
CA LEU A 39 -3.66 5.08 -1.40
C LEU A 39 -2.48 4.35 -2.02
N TYR A 40 -1.67 5.06 -2.82
CA TYR A 40 -0.32 4.63 -3.17
C TYR A 40 0.68 5.33 -2.25
N LEU A 41 1.41 4.54 -1.45
CA LEU A 41 2.48 5.04 -0.60
C LEU A 41 3.81 4.94 -1.36
N ILE A 42 4.34 6.08 -1.77
CA ILE A 42 5.51 6.20 -2.64
C ILE A 42 6.76 6.42 -1.78
N SER A 43 7.60 5.38 -1.66
CA SER A 43 8.93 5.50 -1.06
C SER A 43 9.90 6.07 -2.09
N VAL A 44 10.07 7.40 -2.08
CA VAL A 44 10.94 8.14 -3.00
C VAL A 44 12.37 7.58 -2.96
N GLY A 45 13.03 7.52 -4.13
CA GLY A 45 14.40 6.99 -4.26
C GLY A 45 14.47 5.46 -4.45
N THR A 46 13.36 4.74 -4.38
CA THR A 46 13.35 3.29 -4.63
C THR A 46 12.89 2.97 -6.06
N LYS A 47 13.61 2.08 -6.76
CA LYS A 47 13.29 1.67 -8.16
C LYS A 47 11.87 1.13 -8.36
N LYS A 48 11.18 0.74 -7.28
CA LYS A 48 9.79 0.25 -7.29
C LYS A 48 8.75 1.34 -7.46
N PHE A 49 9.14 2.61 -7.44
CA PHE A 49 8.26 3.74 -7.72
C PHE A 49 8.79 4.63 -8.84
N GLU A 50 9.54 4.02 -9.75
CA GLU A 50 10.12 4.70 -10.91
C GLU A 50 9.65 4.04 -12.20
N ASN A 51 9.55 4.85 -13.26
CA ASN A 51 9.37 4.40 -14.64
C ASN A 51 8.20 3.41 -14.81
N LYS A 52 8.51 2.18 -15.21
CA LYS A 52 7.53 1.13 -15.49
C LYS A 52 6.63 0.86 -14.29
N TRP A 53 7.14 0.95 -13.06
CA TRP A 53 6.31 0.70 -11.88
C TRP A 53 5.22 1.74 -11.70
N VAL A 54 5.52 3.02 -11.93
CA VAL A 54 4.52 4.09 -11.92
C VAL A 54 3.44 3.83 -12.98
N GLU A 55 3.85 3.40 -14.17
CA GLU A 55 2.90 3.01 -15.21
C GLU A 55 2.02 1.84 -14.79
N ARG A 56 2.56 0.84 -14.08
CA ARG A 56 1.73 -0.26 -13.55
C ARG A 56 0.73 0.21 -12.49
N LEU A 57 1.12 1.15 -11.62
CA LEU A 57 0.21 1.75 -10.63
C LEU A 57 -0.93 2.52 -11.30
N ILE A 58 -0.61 3.30 -12.33
CA ILE A 58 -1.62 4.04 -13.11
C ILE A 58 -2.56 3.05 -13.81
N ASN A 59 -2.01 2.01 -14.44
CA ASN A 59 -2.80 0.98 -15.14
C ASN A 59 -3.73 0.23 -14.18
N PHE A 60 -3.23 -0.11 -12.99
CA PHE A 60 -4.04 -0.73 -11.95
C PHE A 60 -5.18 0.19 -11.47
N ALA A 61 -4.91 1.48 -11.25
CA ALA A 61 -5.95 2.45 -10.91
C ALA A 61 -7.02 2.59 -12.01
N LYS A 62 -6.62 2.64 -13.29
CA LYS A 62 -7.55 2.65 -14.44
C LYS A 62 -8.40 1.39 -14.51
N GLU A 63 -7.85 0.27 -14.08
CA GLU A 63 -8.51 -1.04 -14.11
C GLU A 63 -9.60 -1.14 -13.03
N ILE A 64 -9.27 -0.76 -11.79
CA ILE A 64 -10.20 -0.88 -10.65
C ILE A 64 -11.17 0.32 -10.55
N LYS A 65 -10.81 1.47 -11.15
CA LYS A 65 -11.57 2.72 -11.14
C LYS A 65 -12.05 3.12 -9.74
N PRO A 66 -11.13 3.36 -8.80
CA PRO A 66 -11.49 3.77 -7.45
C PRO A 66 -12.17 5.14 -7.49
N LYS A 67 -12.83 5.52 -6.40
CA LYS A 67 -13.44 6.86 -6.28
C LYS A 67 -12.41 7.98 -6.44
N LYS A 68 -11.24 7.81 -5.83
CA LYS A 68 -10.08 8.71 -5.94
C LYS A 68 -8.79 7.93 -5.67
N VAL A 69 -7.71 8.31 -6.34
CA VAL A 69 -6.35 7.80 -6.05
C VAL A 69 -5.58 8.84 -5.25
N ILE A 70 -5.18 8.49 -4.03
CA ILE A 70 -4.34 9.34 -3.19
C ILE A 70 -2.89 8.87 -3.33
N ILE A 71 -2.02 9.71 -3.87
CA ILE A 71 -0.59 9.43 -4.02
C ILE A 71 0.15 10.11 -2.87
N VAL A 72 0.46 9.33 -1.83
CA VAL A 72 1.28 9.81 -0.72
C VAL A 72 2.75 9.70 -1.10
N VAL A 73 3.41 10.84 -1.22
CA VAL A 73 4.84 10.95 -1.50
C VAL A 73 5.57 10.97 -0.16
N ALA A 74 6.09 9.81 0.25
CA ALA A 74 6.82 9.63 1.51
C ALA A 74 8.27 10.14 1.38
N ASP A 75 8.41 11.42 1.04
CA ASP A 75 9.65 12.12 0.75
C ASP A 75 10.45 12.41 2.02
N SER A 76 9.94 13.27 2.90
CA SER A 76 10.66 13.68 4.11
C SER A 76 10.90 12.54 5.10
N LEU A 77 10.13 11.45 5.00
CA LEU A 77 10.41 10.20 5.70
C LEU A 77 11.79 9.61 5.33
N GLN A 78 12.20 9.75 4.07
CA GLN A 78 13.47 9.19 3.58
C GLN A 78 14.71 9.90 4.14
N ARG A 79 14.56 11.04 4.83
CA ARG A 79 15.69 11.74 5.46
C ARG A 79 16.53 10.81 6.35
N PHE A 80 15.87 9.89 7.08
CA PHE A 80 16.55 8.93 7.95
C PHE A 80 17.44 7.97 7.16
N ASN A 81 17.03 7.59 5.95
CA ASN A 81 17.82 6.75 5.06
C ASN A 81 18.94 7.55 4.41
N ILE A 82 18.63 8.73 3.88
CA ILE A 82 19.58 9.63 3.22
C ILE A 82 20.72 10.03 4.16
N GLU A 83 20.41 10.32 5.42
CA GLU A 83 21.42 10.67 6.43
C GLU A 83 22.48 9.56 6.61
N ILE A 84 22.08 8.28 6.51
CA ILE A 84 22.99 7.14 6.59
C ILE A 84 23.73 6.92 5.27
N GLU A 85 22.98 6.88 4.16
CA GLU A 85 23.47 6.44 2.85
C GLU A 85 24.42 7.46 2.24
N GLU A 86 24.18 8.74 2.49
CA GLU A 86 24.92 9.86 1.90
C GLU A 86 25.76 10.61 2.93
N ASN A 87 25.71 10.19 4.20
CA ASN A 87 26.46 10.79 5.31
C ASN A 87 26.24 12.31 5.42
N LEU A 88 24.99 12.73 5.24
CA LEU A 88 24.56 14.12 5.39
C LEU A 88 24.24 14.44 6.86
N SER A 89 24.17 15.74 7.18
CA SER A 89 23.58 16.20 8.45
C SER A 89 22.07 15.96 8.45
N GLU A 90 21.43 15.97 9.62
CA GLU A 90 19.98 15.82 9.73
C GLU A 90 19.23 16.89 8.91
N ILE A 91 19.70 18.15 8.99
CA ILE A 91 19.09 19.28 8.28
C ILE A 91 19.25 19.12 6.77
N ASP A 92 20.46 18.77 6.30
CA ASP A 92 20.73 18.60 4.87
C ASP A 92 19.97 17.39 4.32
N ALA A 93 19.92 16.27 5.06
CA ALA A 93 19.15 15.10 4.68
C ALA A 93 17.64 15.40 4.60
N PHE A 94 17.12 16.24 5.49
CA PHE A 94 15.72 16.68 5.45
C PHE A 94 15.45 17.55 4.20
N GLU A 95 16.26 18.56 3.94
CA GLU A 95 16.09 19.40 2.73
C GLU A 95 16.22 18.58 1.45
N GLU A 96 17.24 17.72 1.37
CA GLU A 96 17.46 16.83 0.23
C GLU A 96 16.28 15.88 0.02
N SER A 97 15.74 15.28 1.08
CA SER A 97 14.58 14.39 0.99
C SER A 97 13.35 15.09 0.41
N LYS A 98 13.06 16.33 0.81
CA LYS A 98 11.96 17.14 0.26
C LYS A 98 12.21 17.51 -1.20
N ASN A 99 13.44 17.84 -1.57
CA ASN A 99 13.80 18.16 -2.95
C ASN A 99 13.58 16.96 -3.87
N ARG A 100 13.94 15.76 -3.42
CA ARG A 100 13.64 14.50 -4.15
C ARG A 100 12.15 14.25 -4.29
N GLY A 101 11.37 14.53 -3.24
CA GLY A 101 9.91 14.46 -3.29
C GLY A 101 9.29 15.36 -4.35
N LYS A 102 9.66 16.65 -4.33
CA LYS A 102 9.22 17.63 -5.33
C LYS A 102 9.56 17.20 -6.74
N LYS A 103 10.82 16.79 -6.94
CA LYS A 103 11.29 16.30 -8.24
C LYS A 103 10.49 15.07 -8.71
N TRP A 104 10.24 14.11 -7.83
CA TRP A 104 9.45 12.93 -8.17
C TRP A 104 8.03 13.31 -8.63
N ILE A 105 7.38 14.25 -7.93
CA ILE A 105 6.07 14.77 -8.34
C ILE A 105 6.16 15.41 -9.74
N GLU A 106 7.14 16.28 -9.98
CA GLU A 106 7.34 16.94 -11.28
C GLU A 106 7.52 15.91 -12.42
N ASP A 107 8.33 14.89 -12.19
CA ASP A 107 8.66 13.86 -13.18
C ASP A 107 7.43 12.98 -13.55
N TYR A 108 6.49 12.77 -12.61
CA TYR A 108 5.38 11.82 -12.79
C TYR A 108 3.98 12.43 -12.84
N LYS A 109 3.81 13.71 -12.49
CA LYS A 109 2.51 14.39 -12.47
C LYS A 109 1.77 14.28 -13.81
N SER A 110 2.48 14.44 -14.92
CA SER A 110 1.91 14.31 -16.27
C SER A 110 1.38 12.90 -16.55
N LYS A 111 2.01 11.84 -16.03
CA LYS A 111 1.54 10.46 -16.20
C LYS A 111 0.25 10.21 -15.42
N PHE A 112 0.16 10.69 -14.18
CA PHE A 112 -1.03 10.54 -13.35
C PHE A 112 -2.25 11.32 -13.87
N SER A 113 -2.05 12.37 -14.69
CA SER A 113 -3.15 13.06 -15.38
C SER A 113 -4.00 12.14 -16.25
N ALA A 114 -3.48 10.98 -16.65
CA ALA A 114 -4.26 9.97 -17.39
C ALA A 114 -5.35 9.29 -16.54
N LEU A 115 -5.42 9.55 -15.23
CA LEU A 115 -6.50 9.10 -14.35
C LEU A 115 -7.71 10.05 -14.39
N GLY A 116 -7.53 11.31 -14.77
CA GLY A 116 -8.58 12.32 -14.77
C GLY A 116 -8.06 13.67 -14.31
N LYS A 117 -8.88 14.42 -13.57
CA LYS A 117 -8.51 15.73 -13.01
C LYS A 117 -7.85 15.57 -11.65
N GLU A 118 -6.79 16.33 -11.43
CA GLU A 118 -6.17 16.46 -10.11
C GLU A 118 -7.17 17.04 -9.09
N GLN A 119 -7.05 16.65 -7.82
CA GLN A 119 -7.95 16.94 -6.69
C GLN A 119 -9.30 16.22 -6.74
N GLU A 120 -9.85 15.96 -7.93
CA GLU A 120 -11.10 15.20 -8.12
C GLU A 120 -10.82 13.68 -8.17
N ASP A 121 -10.07 13.23 -9.19
CA ASP A 121 -9.83 11.80 -9.48
C ASP A 121 -8.54 11.29 -8.86
N TYR A 122 -7.55 12.16 -8.67
CA TYR A 122 -6.30 11.83 -8.00
C TYR A 122 -5.67 13.04 -7.30
N GLU A 123 -4.82 12.83 -6.30
CA GLU A 123 -4.07 13.90 -5.66
C GLU A 123 -2.70 13.44 -5.17
N PHE A 124 -1.75 14.37 -5.13
CA PHE A 124 -0.46 14.17 -4.45
C PHE A 124 -0.52 14.79 -3.05
N ILE A 125 -0.08 14.04 -2.05
CA ILE A 125 0.07 14.51 -0.67
C ILE A 125 1.51 14.23 -0.25
N THR A 126 2.25 15.25 0.17
CA THR A 126 3.61 15.09 0.69
C THR A 126 3.59 14.57 2.14
N TRP A 127 4.70 14.00 2.58
CA TRP A 127 4.78 13.41 3.91
C TRP A 127 4.60 14.44 5.03
N GLU A 128 5.22 15.62 4.89
CA GLU A 128 5.03 16.73 5.85
C GLU A 128 3.57 17.18 5.93
N LYS A 129 2.84 17.16 4.82
CA LYS A 129 1.42 17.55 4.83
C LYS A 129 0.57 16.62 5.70
N LEU A 130 0.91 15.33 5.76
CA LEU A 130 0.23 14.37 6.65
C LEU A 130 0.54 14.64 8.12
N LYS A 131 1.74 15.18 8.42
CA LYS A 131 2.16 15.53 9.78
C LYS A 131 1.51 16.81 10.31
N GLU A 132 0.94 17.63 9.42
CA GLU A 132 0.09 18.78 9.80
C GLU A 132 -1.28 18.36 10.35
N ASN A 133 -1.66 17.07 10.23
CA ASN A 133 -2.90 16.57 10.82
C ASN A 133 -2.89 16.76 12.34
N GLU A 134 -3.98 17.28 12.91
CA GLU A 134 -4.07 17.60 14.33
C GLU A 134 -3.85 16.40 15.27
N GLU A 135 -4.14 15.18 14.80
CA GLU A 135 -3.94 13.96 15.58
C GLU A 135 -2.57 13.32 15.38
N TYR A 136 -1.76 13.80 14.43
CA TYR A 136 -0.42 13.25 14.17
C TYR A 136 0.42 13.22 15.44
N GLN A 137 0.51 14.35 16.16
CA GLN A 137 1.34 14.44 17.36
C GLN A 137 0.86 13.50 18.46
N LYS A 138 -0.46 13.34 18.60
CA LYS A 138 -1.05 12.38 19.52
C LYS A 138 -0.61 10.95 19.17
N TYR A 139 -0.72 10.55 17.91
CA TYR A 139 -0.32 9.20 17.48
C TYR A 139 1.17 8.95 17.61
N PHE A 140 2.00 9.93 17.26
CA PHE A 140 3.44 9.84 17.41
C PHE A 140 3.85 9.66 18.89
N ASN A 141 3.23 10.41 19.80
CA ASN A 141 3.46 10.27 21.24
C ASN A 141 3.00 8.90 21.75
N GLU A 142 1.82 8.42 21.34
CA GLU A 142 1.33 7.08 21.71
C GLU A 142 2.29 5.97 21.26
N ILE A 143 2.80 6.03 20.03
CA ILE A 143 3.78 5.06 19.51
C ILE A 143 5.10 5.13 20.26
N THR A 144 5.55 6.33 20.60
CA THR A 144 6.77 6.53 21.40
C THR A 144 6.62 5.89 22.78
N LEU A 145 5.48 6.08 23.45
CA LEU A 145 5.18 5.43 24.73
C LEU A 145 5.09 3.90 24.59
N TRP A 146 4.53 3.39 23.50
CA TRP A 146 4.49 1.94 23.27
C TRP A 146 5.89 1.35 23.08
N ASN A 147 6.84 2.10 22.54
CA ASN A 147 8.23 1.68 22.45
C ASN A 147 8.90 1.49 23.83
N GLU A 148 8.30 2.05 24.88
CA GLU A 148 8.72 1.80 26.28
C GLU A 148 8.07 0.52 26.85
N SER A 149 7.01 0.00 26.22
CA SER A 149 6.31 -1.23 26.61
C SER A 149 6.93 -2.49 25.98
N ASN A 150 7.03 -3.58 26.74
CA ASN A 150 7.77 -4.78 26.32
C ASN A 150 7.29 -5.41 24.99
N ASN A 151 5.97 -5.50 24.76
CA ASN A 151 5.44 -6.22 23.59
C ASN A 151 5.65 -5.45 22.28
N PHE A 152 5.37 -4.15 22.26
CA PHE A 152 5.55 -3.33 21.06
C PHE A 152 7.03 -3.06 20.78
N LYS A 153 7.83 -2.84 21.83
CA LYS A 153 9.29 -2.69 21.73
C LYS A 153 9.94 -3.87 21.01
N GLN A 154 9.60 -5.10 21.39
CA GLN A 154 10.16 -6.28 20.74
C GLN A 154 9.77 -6.35 19.25
N LEU A 155 8.51 -6.07 18.93
CA LEU A 155 8.02 -6.06 17.54
C LEU A 155 8.71 -4.97 16.69
N LEU A 156 8.95 -3.80 17.26
CA LEU A 156 9.69 -2.72 16.62
C LEU A 156 11.14 -3.13 16.38
N LEU A 157 11.82 -3.70 17.38
CA LEU A 157 13.21 -4.16 17.27
C LEU A 157 13.37 -5.22 16.17
N ASP A 158 12.44 -6.18 16.10
CA ASP A 158 12.47 -7.21 15.06
C ASP A 158 12.20 -6.63 13.67
N SER A 159 11.31 -5.63 13.59
CA SER A 159 11.05 -4.88 12.36
C SER A 159 12.25 -4.04 11.91
N VAL A 160 12.99 -3.42 12.85
CA VAL A 160 14.24 -2.70 12.57
C VAL A 160 15.30 -3.64 12.03
N LYS A 161 15.50 -4.81 12.67
CA LYS A 161 16.45 -5.82 12.17
C LYS A 161 16.08 -6.29 10.76
N ALA A 162 14.80 -6.58 10.54
CA ALA A 162 14.30 -6.98 9.23
C ALA A 162 14.49 -5.85 8.19
N TYR A 163 14.28 -4.59 8.58
CA TYR A 163 14.47 -3.44 7.70
C TYR A 163 15.95 -3.26 7.32
N ILE A 164 16.85 -3.24 8.31
CA ILE A 164 18.30 -3.10 8.08
C ILE A 164 18.84 -4.23 7.22
N SER A 165 18.38 -5.48 7.43
CA SER A 165 18.83 -6.63 6.63
C SER A 165 18.57 -6.50 5.13
N ARG A 166 17.65 -5.60 4.71
CA ARG A 166 17.34 -5.33 3.30
C ARG A 166 18.35 -4.40 2.63
N PHE A 167 19.18 -3.70 3.41
CA PHE A 167 20.16 -2.75 2.91
C PHE A 167 21.56 -3.18 3.34
N ASP A 168 22.58 -2.97 2.48
CA ASP A 168 23.97 -3.26 2.83
C ASP A 168 24.56 -2.15 3.72
N ARG A 169 23.93 -1.91 4.88
CA ARG A 169 24.24 -0.80 5.82
C ARG A 169 25.27 -1.18 6.88
N LYS A 170 26.11 -2.18 6.61
CA LYS A 170 27.05 -2.77 7.59
C LYS A 170 28.14 -1.82 8.10
N LYS A 171 28.34 -0.66 7.47
CA LYS A 171 29.40 0.30 7.83
C LYS A 171 29.10 1.10 9.12
N ASN A 172 27.84 1.26 9.52
CA ASN A 172 27.47 1.95 10.76
C ASN A 172 26.17 1.40 11.34
N GLU A 173 26.25 0.20 11.92
CA GLU A 173 25.10 -0.54 12.43
C GLU A 173 24.32 0.22 13.52
N SER A 174 25.03 0.87 14.46
CA SER A 174 24.38 1.63 15.54
C SER A 174 23.54 2.79 15.00
N ARG A 175 24.11 3.60 14.10
CA ARG A 175 23.37 4.70 13.46
C ARG A 175 22.22 4.17 12.58
N ALA A 176 22.43 3.04 11.91
CA ALA A 176 21.39 2.39 11.13
C ALA A 176 20.20 1.95 11.99
N ILE A 177 20.45 1.39 13.18
CA ILE A 177 19.41 1.03 14.15
C ILE A 177 18.66 2.26 14.64
N GLU A 178 19.37 3.30 15.06
CA GLU A 178 18.75 4.53 15.59
C GLU A 178 17.81 5.17 14.56
N GLN A 179 18.30 5.40 13.34
CA GLN A 179 17.53 6.05 12.29
C GLN A 179 16.39 5.17 11.77
N SER A 180 16.58 3.84 11.72
CA SER A 180 15.50 2.92 11.37
C SER A 180 14.39 2.91 12.43
N ASN A 181 14.73 3.05 13.72
CA ASN A 181 13.72 3.23 14.77
C ASN A 181 12.92 4.52 14.57
N LYS A 182 13.59 5.65 14.32
CA LYS A 182 12.91 6.94 14.06
C LYS A 182 12.00 6.86 12.82
N PHE A 183 12.51 6.26 11.74
CA PHE A 183 11.77 6.00 10.50
C PHE A 183 10.49 5.20 10.77
N LEU A 184 10.59 4.05 11.45
CA LEU A 184 9.44 3.19 11.67
C LEU A 184 8.42 3.81 12.64
N ASN A 185 8.86 4.54 13.66
CA ASN A 185 7.95 5.24 14.57
C ASN A 185 7.14 6.32 13.83
N GLU A 186 7.80 7.11 12.99
CA GLU A 186 7.13 8.13 12.18
C GLU A 186 6.16 7.53 11.17
N GLU A 187 6.56 6.45 10.47
CA GLU A 187 5.69 5.76 9.52
C GLU A 187 4.47 5.13 10.22
N CYS A 188 4.64 4.55 11.41
CA CYS A 188 3.54 4.05 12.21
C CYS A 188 2.54 5.16 12.57
N ALA A 189 3.02 6.36 12.92
CA ALA A 189 2.16 7.48 13.28
C ALA A 189 1.35 7.97 12.07
N VAL A 190 2.01 8.10 10.92
CA VAL A 190 1.34 8.48 9.68
C VAL A 190 0.34 7.42 9.21
N ILE A 191 0.64 6.12 9.35
CA ILE A 191 -0.33 5.06 9.03
C ILE A 191 -1.62 5.24 9.85
N ARG A 192 -1.54 5.68 11.12
CA ARG A 192 -2.73 5.98 11.93
C ARG A 192 -3.50 7.20 11.43
N VAL A 193 -2.80 8.24 10.97
CA VAL A 193 -3.43 9.39 10.29
C VAL A 193 -4.18 8.91 9.03
N LEU A 194 -3.53 8.11 8.19
CA LEU A 194 -4.15 7.58 6.96
C LEU A 194 -5.35 6.67 7.25
N ALA A 195 -5.26 5.85 8.31
CA ALA A 195 -6.33 4.97 8.74
C ALA A 195 -7.50 5.71 9.39
N LYS A 196 -7.46 7.04 9.56
CA LYS A 196 -8.62 7.85 9.98
C LYS A 196 -9.52 8.24 8.81
N GLU A 197 -8.98 8.32 7.59
CA GLU A 197 -9.70 8.80 6.41
C GLU A 197 -10.93 7.95 6.03
N PRO A 198 -12.17 8.44 6.21
CA PRO A 198 -13.39 7.61 6.22
C PRO A 198 -13.74 6.99 4.87
N ASN A 199 -13.27 7.59 3.77
CA ASN A 199 -13.53 7.10 2.42
C ASN A 199 -12.35 6.31 1.84
N THR A 200 -11.26 6.14 2.58
CA THR A 200 -10.06 5.45 2.10
C THR A 200 -10.03 4.02 2.62
N ILE A 201 -9.95 3.07 1.69
CA ILE A 201 -9.97 1.64 2.03
C ILE A 201 -8.60 1.11 2.45
N GLY A 202 -7.50 1.70 1.99
CA GLY A 202 -6.19 1.19 2.38
C GLY A 202 -5.01 1.67 1.54
N ILE A 203 -3.84 1.21 1.98
CA ILE A 203 -2.54 1.38 1.34
C ILE A 203 -2.33 0.26 0.32
N PHE A 204 -1.84 0.60 -0.85
CA PHE A 204 -1.57 -0.29 -1.96
C PHE A 204 -0.10 -0.12 -2.33
N TYR A 205 0.74 -1.10 -1.96
CA TYR A 205 2.19 -0.95 -1.96
C TYR A 205 2.90 -2.13 -2.66
N PRO A 206 3.90 -1.91 -3.52
CA PRO A 206 4.68 -2.95 -4.19
C PRO A 206 5.68 -3.67 -3.25
N GLY A 207 5.17 -4.34 -2.22
CA GLY A 207 5.95 -5.10 -1.25
C GLY A 207 5.15 -5.47 -0.02
N ALA A 208 5.57 -6.54 0.66
CA ALA A 208 4.93 -6.98 1.89
C ALA A 208 5.14 -5.94 3.01
N PRO A 209 4.09 -5.66 3.83
CA PRO A 209 4.24 -4.82 5.01
C PRO A 209 5.20 -5.46 6.01
N LEU A 210 5.87 -4.63 6.81
CA LEU A 210 6.51 -5.07 8.04
C LEU A 210 5.42 -5.44 9.07
N GLU A 211 5.73 -6.36 9.98
CA GLU A 211 4.75 -6.83 10.97
C GLU A 211 4.29 -5.73 11.91
N ILE A 212 5.14 -4.74 12.20
CA ILE A 212 4.74 -3.54 12.95
C ILE A 212 3.59 -2.77 12.27
N PHE A 213 3.55 -2.70 10.94
CA PHE A 213 2.47 -2.01 10.23
C PHE A 213 1.15 -2.77 10.30
N ASN A 214 1.19 -4.11 10.28
CA ASN A 214 -0.03 -4.92 10.51
C ASN A 214 -0.58 -4.65 11.91
N TYR A 215 0.29 -4.61 12.93
CA TYR A 215 -0.11 -4.31 14.29
C TYR A 215 -0.79 -2.94 14.41
N ILE A 216 -0.21 -1.89 13.81
CA ILE A 216 -0.78 -0.54 13.80
C ILE A 216 -2.14 -0.50 13.10
N ILE A 217 -2.30 -1.20 11.98
CA ILE A 217 -3.56 -1.25 11.24
C ILE A 217 -4.63 -2.02 12.00
N ASP A 218 -4.29 -3.16 12.58
CA ASP A 218 -5.20 -3.94 13.42
C ASP A 218 -5.64 -3.13 14.63
N TYR A 219 -4.72 -2.38 15.26
CA TYR A 219 -5.04 -1.47 16.35
C TYR A 219 -5.99 -0.36 15.91
N ALA A 220 -5.70 0.29 14.77
CA ALA A 220 -6.55 1.35 14.24
C ALA A 220 -7.97 0.83 13.96
N ASN A 221 -8.09 -0.33 13.31
CA ASN A 221 -9.36 -0.96 12.96
C ASN A 221 -10.20 -1.34 14.19
N LYS A 222 -9.60 -1.80 15.29
CA LYS A 222 -10.33 -2.13 16.54
C LYS A 222 -11.10 -0.93 17.11
N SER A 223 -10.56 0.27 16.95
CA SER A 223 -11.14 1.51 17.48
C SER A 223 -12.05 2.24 16.48
N ARG A 224 -12.19 1.71 15.25
CA ARG A 224 -12.81 2.43 14.15
C ARG A 224 -14.31 2.11 14.04
N GLN A 225 -15.12 3.15 13.82
CA GLN A 225 -16.55 3.02 13.45
C GLN A 225 -16.75 3.21 11.93
N LEU A 226 -15.79 2.74 11.14
CA LEU A 226 -15.75 2.90 9.69
C LEU A 226 -15.37 1.55 9.08
N ASP A 227 -15.43 1.46 7.76
CA ASP A 227 -14.90 0.30 7.04
C ASP A 227 -13.44 0.00 7.42
N PRO A 228 -13.04 -1.28 7.45
CA PRO A 228 -11.67 -1.65 7.77
C PRO A 228 -10.68 -1.00 6.80
N PHE A 229 -9.57 -0.51 7.37
CA PHE A 229 -8.42 -0.03 6.62
C PHE A 229 -7.45 -1.19 6.36
N PHE A 230 -6.92 -1.29 5.15
CA PHE A 230 -6.07 -2.40 4.75
C PHE A 230 -4.67 -1.94 4.32
N TYR A 231 -3.67 -2.81 4.50
CA TYR A 231 -2.41 -2.72 3.77
C TYR A 231 -2.35 -3.85 2.76
N THR A 232 -2.29 -3.49 1.49
CA THR A 232 -2.38 -4.46 0.40
C THR A 232 -1.11 -4.46 -0.43
N GLU A 233 -0.49 -5.63 -0.49
CA GLU A 233 0.73 -5.85 -1.24
C GLU A 233 0.41 -6.04 -2.73
N LEU A 234 1.04 -5.25 -3.60
CA LEU A 234 0.97 -5.32 -5.05
C LEU A 234 2.16 -6.05 -5.67
N HIS A 235 1.88 -6.83 -6.71
CA HIS A 235 2.85 -7.60 -7.50
C HIS A 235 2.65 -7.36 -8.99
N PRO A 236 3.73 -7.33 -9.79
CA PRO A 236 3.61 -7.27 -11.25
C PRO A 236 3.03 -8.57 -11.78
N THR A 237 1.97 -8.49 -12.58
CA THR A 237 1.47 -9.67 -13.29
C THR A 237 2.54 -10.23 -14.22
N LYS A 238 2.76 -11.55 -14.20
CA LYS A 238 3.43 -12.23 -15.32
C LYS A 238 2.42 -12.32 -16.45
N ILE A 239 2.51 -11.45 -17.45
CA ILE A 239 1.68 -11.59 -18.64
C ILE A 239 2.05 -12.91 -19.34
N LYS A 240 1.21 -13.94 -19.23
CA LYS A 240 1.01 -14.82 -20.38
C LYS A 240 0.15 -14.04 -21.36
N ASN A 241 0.73 -13.67 -22.50
CA ASN A 241 0.18 -12.82 -23.57
C ASN A 241 -1.35 -12.86 -23.67
N ASN A 242 -2.04 -11.94 -22.98
CA ASN A 242 -3.48 -11.79 -23.11
C ASN A 242 -3.75 -10.49 -23.87
N ARG A 243 -3.56 -10.54 -25.21
CA ARG A 243 -3.71 -9.41 -26.15
C ARG A 243 -5.02 -8.64 -25.93
N ASN A 244 -6.11 -9.36 -25.64
CA ASN A 244 -7.44 -8.80 -25.42
C ASN A 244 -7.56 -7.76 -24.29
N LEU A 245 -6.72 -7.80 -23.25
CA LEU A 245 -6.78 -6.79 -22.16
C LEU A 245 -5.94 -5.56 -22.50
N LYS A 246 -4.81 -5.74 -23.18
CA LYS A 246 -3.96 -4.63 -23.65
C LYS A 246 -4.72 -3.76 -24.66
N ASP A 247 -5.42 -4.38 -25.59
CA ASP A 247 -6.13 -3.67 -26.67
C ASP A 247 -7.38 -2.94 -26.16
N LYS A 248 -8.06 -3.47 -25.13
CA LYS A 248 -9.25 -2.82 -24.55
C LYS A 248 -8.94 -1.61 -23.66
N LEU A 249 -7.76 -1.59 -23.04
CA LEU A 249 -7.37 -0.57 -22.06
C LEU A 249 -6.20 0.30 -22.53
N ASN A 250 -5.72 0.12 -23.78
CA ASN A 250 -4.56 0.79 -24.37
C ASN A 250 -3.33 0.79 -23.43
N LEU A 251 -3.01 -0.37 -22.85
CA LEU A 251 -1.94 -0.49 -21.87
C LEU A 251 -0.58 -0.70 -22.56
N THR A 252 0.38 0.19 -22.29
CA THR A 252 1.78 0.05 -22.73
C THR A 252 2.56 -0.99 -21.91
N GLU A 253 2.15 -1.22 -20.65
CA GLU A 253 2.81 -2.11 -19.69
C GLU A 253 1.80 -3.01 -18.93
N PRO A 254 2.22 -4.15 -18.35
CA PRO A 254 1.38 -5.00 -17.51
C PRO A 254 0.77 -4.28 -16.30
N SER A 255 -0.49 -4.58 -15.97
CA SER A 255 -1.14 -4.15 -14.72
C SER A 255 -0.57 -4.86 -13.49
N LEU A 256 -0.86 -4.35 -12.29
CA LEU A 256 -0.54 -4.97 -11.00
C LEU A 256 -1.67 -5.89 -10.53
N PHE A 257 -1.34 -6.89 -9.72
CA PHE A 257 -2.31 -7.67 -8.96
C PHE A 257 -1.87 -7.69 -7.49
N PHE A 258 -2.79 -7.84 -6.56
CA PHE A 258 -2.41 -8.06 -5.17
C PHE A 258 -1.79 -9.45 -4.93
N LYS A 259 -1.13 -9.66 -3.78
CA LYS A 259 -0.89 -11.00 -3.24
C LYS A 259 -1.84 -11.21 -2.07
N GLY A 260 -2.64 -12.26 -2.13
CA GLY A 260 -3.60 -12.58 -1.09
C GLY A 260 -2.81 -12.98 0.15
N ARG A 261 -2.70 -12.08 1.13
CA ARG A 261 -2.48 -12.53 2.50
C ARG A 261 -3.81 -13.13 2.95
N ARG A 262 -3.79 -14.33 3.53
CA ARG A 262 -4.83 -14.69 4.48
C ARG A 262 -4.79 -13.58 5.54
N LEU A 263 -5.81 -12.73 5.57
CA LEU A 263 -6.06 -11.91 6.75
C LEU A 263 -6.01 -12.89 7.92
N SER A 264 -5.18 -12.60 8.92
CA SER A 264 -5.08 -13.45 10.10
C SER A 264 -6.50 -13.67 10.62
N SER A 265 -6.79 -14.92 10.94
CA SER A 265 -8.10 -15.52 11.21
C SER A 265 -8.80 -15.00 12.47
N ASN A 266 -8.56 -13.75 12.87
CA ASN A 266 -9.13 -13.14 14.06
C ASN A 266 -10.25 -12.14 13.75
N PHE A 267 -10.63 -11.98 12.48
CA PHE A 267 -11.96 -11.48 12.16
C PHE A 267 -12.93 -12.64 12.32
N ASP A 268 -13.54 -12.71 13.50
CA ASP A 268 -14.58 -13.64 13.87
C ASP A 268 -15.87 -13.32 13.08
N GLY A 269 -15.82 -13.58 11.77
CA GLY A 269 -16.96 -13.65 10.88
C GLY A 269 -17.48 -15.08 10.87
N SER A 270 -17.97 -15.54 12.01
CA SER A 270 -18.76 -16.76 12.06
C SER A 270 -19.94 -16.62 11.07
N LYS A 271 -20.09 -17.64 10.23
CA LYS A 271 -21.06 -17.81 9.12
C LYS A 271 -20.66 -17.18 7.79
N ASN A 272 -19.79 -17.90 7.07
CA ASN A 272 -20.17 -18.39 5.75
C ASN A 272 -19.40 -19.67 5.46
N GLU A 273 -20.05 -20.79 5.80
CA GLU A 273 -19.78 -22.08 5.20
C GLU A 273 -19.86 -21.92 3.67
N CYS A 274 -18.73 -21.96 2.99
CA CYS A 274 -18.74 -22.31 1.57
C CYS A 274 -18.48 -23.81 1.48
N CYS A 275 -19.60 -24.53 1.40
CA CYS A 275 -19.73 -25.94 1.10
C CYS A 275 -18.65 -26.44 0.15
N LEU A 276 -17.85 -27.40 0.62
CA LEU A 276 -17.27 -28.44 -0.22
C LEU A 276 -17.83 -29.78 0.25
N SER A 277 -19.12 -29.99 -0.01
CA SER A 277 -19.70 -31.32 -0.06
C SER A 277 -19.46 -31.92 -1.45
N SER A 278 -18.92 -33.14 -1.42
CA SER A 278 -19.00 -34.19 -2.45
C SER A 278 -18.32 -33.99 -3.81
N LEU A 279 -17.29 -34.80 -4.06
CA LEU A 279 -17.25 -35.90 -5.07
C LEU A 279 -15.79 -36.40 -5.14
N LYS A 280 -15.45 -37.45 -4.39
CA LYS A 280 -15.36 -38.87 -4.81
C LYS A 280 -14.34 -39.20 -5.92
N SER A 281 -13.50 -40.16 -5.54
CA SER A 281 -12.87 -41.25 -6.30
C SER A 281 -11.69 -40.98 -7.24
N GLY A 282 -10.61 -41.74 -7.02
CA GLY A 282 -9.79 -42.25 -8.12
C GLY A 282 -8.32 -42.56 -7.78
N PHE A 283 -8.10 -43.71 -7.12
CA PHE A 283 -6.84 -44.43 -6.86
C PHE A 283 -5.86 -43.85 -5.83
#